data_AF-A0A9Q1L5Y8-F1
#
_entry.id   AF-A0A9Q1L5Y8-F1
#
_cell.length_a   1.000
_cell.length_b   1.000
_cell.length_c   1.000
_cell.angle_alpha   90.00
_cell.angle_beta   90.00
_cell.angle_gamma   90.00
#
_symmetry.space_group_name_H-M   'P 1'
#
loop_
_entity.id
_entity.type
_entity.pdbx_description
1 polymer ?
#
loop_
_entity_poly.entity_id
_entity_poly.type
_entity_poly.pdbx_seq_one_letter_code
_entity_poly.pdbx_strand_id
1 'polypeptide(L)'
;MYFSLIVGFDHRKSALSKIPLNQSSGGSPTFHVNLEKTSSVAVYEHFSSRLSEVRSNKGDAINLLNSTFQDRVGNVLKYIEDGDLHRWSLPDIRAFGIGINQWRSKLNCITNPHMYEQLMGICAGDLIANGNSHISNRLAAAHKLLDKFFKIRLGRGLYGECLGVRADGNSDLSDEIGKELSKQSAAVGLRPIGAVVYLQRKNLKMCLRTVDAATDTSEVAKAYGGGGSPSSSSFIIQMDEYNQWLSVHSS
;
A
#
# COMPACT_ATOMS: atom_id res chain seq x y z
N MET A 1 -22.15 -19.84 35.78
CA MET A 1 -21.83 -18.41 35.52
C MET A 1 -20.78 -18.40 34.41
N TYR A 2 -21.16 -18.09 33.17
CA TYR A 2 -20.20 -17.99 32.07
C TYR A 2 -19.48 -16.65 32.21
N PHE A 3 -18.21 -16.67 32.61
CA PHE A 3 -17.35 -15.49 32.48
C PHE A 3 -17.02 -15.32 31.00
N SER A 4 -17.56 -14.28 30.37
CA SER A 4 -17.12 -13.85 29.04
C SER A 4 -15.72 -13.28 29.17
N LEU A 5 -14.70 -14.06 28.83
CA LEU A 5 -13.33 -13.58 28.73
C LEU A 5 -13.18 -12.77 27.44
N ILE A 6 -13.06 -11.46 27.56
CA ILE A 6 -12.70 -10.58 26.44
C ILE A 6 -11.19 -10.45 26.42
N VAL A 7 -10.55 -10.79 25.29
CA VAL A 7 -9.12 -10.60 25.07
C VAL A 7 -8.93 -9.68 23.86
N GLY A 8 -8.14 -8.62 24.02
CA GLY A 8 -7.80 -7.67 22.96
C GLY A 8 -6.32 -7.68 22.63
N PHE A 9 -5.98 -7.49 21.35
CA PHE A 9 -4.61 -7.42 20.85
C PHE A 9 -4.42 -6.16 20.01
N ASP A 10 -3.43 -5.32 20.36
CA ASP A 10 -3.04 -4.17 19.54
C ASP A 10 -1.51 -4.11 19.44
N HIS A 11 -1.00 -3.41 18.44
CA HIS A 11 0.44 -3.18 18.27
C HIS A 11 0.77 -1.70 18.06
N ARG A 12 -0.25 -0.83 18.12
CA ARG A 12 -0.08 0.60 17.95
C ARG A 12 0.30 1.25 19.26
N LYS A 13 1.27 2.17 19.20
CA LYS A 13 1.64 3.04 20.32
C LYS A 13 0.45 3.81 20.90
N SER A 14 -0.53 4.18 20.07
CA SER A 14 -1.75 4.87 20.47
C SER A 14 -2.74 4.00 21.25
N ALA A 15 -2.57 2.67 21.25
CA ALA A 15 -3.39 1.77 22.05
C ALA A 15 -2.96 1.77 23.52
N LEU A 16 -1.66 1.93 23.80
CA LEU A 16 -1.13 1.97 25.17
C LEU A 16 -1.77 3.08 26.01
N SER A 17 -2.00 4.25 25.42
CA SER A 17 -2.62 5.39 26.13
C SER A 17 -4.11 5.20 26.44
N LYS A 18 -4.74 4.14 25.92
CA LYS A 18 -6.17 3.86 26.06
C LYS A 18 -6.47 2.69 27.00
N ILE A 19 -5.44 1.99 27.49
CA ILE A 19 -5.63 0.89 28.43
C ILE A 19 -5.73 1.46 29.85
N PRO A 20 -6.84 1.21 30.56
CA PRO A 20 -6.98 1.65 31.95
C PRO A 20 -5.86 1.04 32.81
N LEU A 21 -5.11 1.87 33.56
CA LEU A 21 -4.04 1.40 34.46
C LEU A 21 -4.55 0.47 35.58
N ASN A 22 -5.86 0.52 35.90
CA ASN A 22 -6.46 -0.25 36.99
C ASN A 22 -7.35 -1.36 36.42
N GLN A 23 -6.77 -2.52 36.12
CA GLN A 23 -7.54 -3.75 35.95
C GLN A 23 -7.87 -4.31 37.33
N SER A 24 -9.05 -3.96 37.86
CA SER A 24 -9.59 -4.63 39.04
C SER A 24 -9.92 -6.08 38.72
N SER A 25 -9.56 -6.96 39.65
CA SER A 25 -9.71 -8.41 39.62
C SER A 25 -11.19 -8.82 39.59
N GLY A 26 -11.72 -9.02 38.39
CA GLY A 26 -13.02 -9.66 38.17
C GLY A 26 -13.67 -9.26 36.85
N GLY A 27 -13.52 -10.09 35.81
CA GLY A 27 -14.26 -9.95 34.55
C GLY A 27 -13.78 -8.84 33.59
N SER A 28 -12.69 -8.14 33.92
CA SER A 28 -12.13 -7.10 33.06
C SER A 28 -11.50 -7.68 31.78
N PRO A 29 -11.67 -7.02 30.61
CA PRO A 29 -11.02 -7.43 29.38
C PRO A 29 -9.48 -7.43 29.52
N THR A 30 -8.83 -8.50 29.09
CA THR A 30 -7.37 -8.58 29.05
C THR A 30 -6.86 -7.97 27.75
N PHE A 31 -6.02 -6.95 27.82
CA PHE A 31 -5.40 -6.33 26.64
C PHE A 31 -3.91 -6.66 26.56
N HIS A 32 -3.50 -7.18 25.40
CA HIS A 32 -2.10 -7.41 25.06
C HIS A 32 -1.67 -6.39 24.02
N VAL A 33 -0.72 -5.51 24.38
CA VAL A 33 -0.12 -4.58 23.43
C VAL A 33 1.34 -4.93 23.22
N ASN A 34 1.70 -5.23 21.98
CA ASN A 34 3.07 -5.57 21.59
C ASN A 34 3.53 -4.61 20.49
N LEU A 35 4.54 -3.77 20.76
CA LEU A 35 5.03 -2.81 19.77
C LEU A 35 6.01 -3.41 18.76
N GLU A 36 6.49 -4.63 19.00
CA GLU A 36 7.48 -5.32 18.18
C GLU A 36 6.88 -6.37 17.24
N LYS A 37 5.67 -6.86 17.56
CA LYS A 37 4.92 -7.84 16.76
C LYS A 37 3.54 -7.30 16.41
N THR A 38 3.03 -7.69 15.25
CA THR A 38 1.66 -7.31 14.88
C THR A 38 0.61 -8.03 15.73
N SER A 39 -0.58 -7.42 15.81
CA SER A 39 -1.75 -8.05 16.44
C SER A 39 -2.08 -9.41 15.84
N SER A 40 -1.93 -9.56 14.52
CA SER A 40 -2.22 -10.82 13.82
C SER A 40 -1.31 -11.96 14.28
N VAL A 41 -0.01 -11.68 14.43
CA VAL A 41 0.97 -12.66 14.96
C VAL A 41 0.72 -12.93 16.44
N ALA A 42 0.46 -11.88 17.24
CA ALA A 42 0.18 -12.03 18.67
C ALA A 42 -1.07 -12.88 18.95
N VAL A 43 -2.13 -12.71 18.15
CA VAL A 43 -3.35 -13.54 18.22
C VAL A 43 -3.03 -14.99 17.91
N TYR A 44 -2.30 -15.25 16.83
CA TYR A 44 -1.93 -16.61 16.43
C TYR A 44 -1.09 -17.32 17.51
N GLU A 45 -0.09 -16.64 18.05
CA GLU A 45 0.76 -17.15 19.14
C GLU A 45 -0.05 -17.43 20.41
N HIS A 46 -0.94 -16.50 20.81
CA HIS A 46 -1.77 -16.65 22.00
C HIS A 46 -2.68 -17.87 21.93
N PHE A 47 -3.41 -18.07 20.83
CA PHE A 47 -4.29 -19.23 20.70
C PHE A 47 -3.52 -20.54 20.52
N SER A 48 -2.34 -20.48 19.91
CA SER A 48 -1.45 -21.65 19.84
C SER A 48 -0.96 -22.06 21.23
N SER A 49 -0.49 -21.11 22.05
CA SER A 49 0.00 -21.40 23.41
C SER A 49 -1.13 -21.87 24.33
N ARG A 50 -2.30 -21.22 24.28
CA ARG A 50 -3.50 -21.62 25.04
C ARG A 50 -3.92 -23.05 24.73
N LEU A 51 -3.89 -23.46 23.45
CA LEU A 51 -4.24 -24.82 23.06
C LEU A 51 -3.27 -25.85 23.66
N SER A 52 -1.96 -25.54 23.64
CA SER A 52 -0.94 -26.38 24.26
C SER A 52 -1.15 -26.49 25.77
N GLU A 53 -1.37 -25.38 26.48
CA GLU A 53 -1.61 -25.35 27.95
C GLU A 53 -2.79 -26.24 28.38
N VAL A 54 -3.92 -26.17 27.67
CA VAL A 54 -5.13 -26.95 28.00
C VAL A 54 -4.92 -28.45 27.80
N ARG A 55 -4.03 -28.84 26.89
CA ARG A 55 -3.90 -30.22 26.40
C ARG A 55 -2.61 -30.93 26.83
N SER A 56 -1.62 -30.23 27.39
CA SER A 56 -0.42 -30.84 28.01
C SER A 56 -0.76 -31.87 29.10
N ASN A 57 -1.98 -31.88 29.63
CA ASN A 57 -2.51 -32.92 30.53
C ASN A 57 -2.91 -34.24 29.82
N LYS A 58 -2.79 -34.35 28.49
CA LYS A 58 -3.31 -35.50 27.69
C LYS A 58 -2.32 -36.11 26.67
N GLY A 59 -1.02 -35.81 26.74
CA GLY A 59 0.04 -36.62 26.12
C GLY A 59 0.46 -36.31 24.67
N ASP A 60 -0.38 -35.68 23.85
CA ASP A 60 -0.02 -35.36 22.45
C ASP A 60 0.14 -33.85 22.20
N ALA A 61 1.19 -33.47 21.47
CA ALA A 61 1.42 -32.11 21.00
C ALA A 61 0.42 -31.77 19.88
N ILE A 62 -0.61 -30.98 20.20
CA ILE A 62 -1.63 -30.55 19.25
C ILE A 62 -1.32 -29.11 18.83
N ASN A 63 -1.19 -28.89 17.53
CA ASN A 63 -1.08 -27.57 16.92
C ASN A 63 -2.46 -27.01 16.54
N LEU A 64 -2.60 -25.68 16.53
CA LEU A 64 -3.84 -25.00 16.12
C LEU A 64 -4.23 -25.34 14.67
N LEU A 65 -3.22 -25.58 13.84
CA LEU A 65 -3.32 -25.99 12.44
C LEU A 65 -2.52 -27.28 12.25
N ASN A 66 -2.90 -28.12 11.29
CA ASN A 66 -2.02 -29.21 10.88
C ASN A 66 -0.73 -28.67 10.25
N SER A 67 0.31 -29.50 10.13
CA SER A 67 1.63 -29.08 9.64
C SER A 67 1.57 -28.38 8.27
N THR A 68 0.77 -28.91 7.34
CA THR A 68 0.60 -28.32 6.00
C THR A 68 0.03 -26.91 6.03
N PHE A 69 -0.97 -26.64 6.86
CA PHE A 69 -1.59 -25.32 6.97
C PHE A 69 -0.79 -24.37 7.86
N GLN A 70 -0.07 -24.91 8.85
CA GLN A 70 0.78 -24.14 9.75
C GLN A 70 1.86 -23.38 8.98
N ASP A 71 2.57 -24.03 8.07
CA ASP A 71 3.61 -23.38 7.28
C ASP A 71 3.05 -22.32 6.34
N ARG A 72 1.89 -22.60 5.73
CA ARG A 72 1.21 -21.67 4.81
C ARG A 72 0.74 -20.41 5.52
N VAL A 73 0.00 -20.56 6.61
CA VAL A 73 -0.50 -19.45 7.41
C VAL A 73 0.66 -18.70 8.05
N GLY A 74 1.66 -19.41 8.56
CA GLY A 74 2.89 -18.82 9.11
C GLY A 74 3.60 -17.93 8.09
N ASN A 75 3.73 -18.37 6.83
CA ASN A 75 4.33 -17.55 5.78
C ASN A 75 3.48 -16.31 5.45
N VAL A 76 2.15 -16.43 5.38
CA VAL A 76 1.27 -15.26 5.18
C VAL A 76 1.38 -14.27 6.34
N LEU A 77 1.44 -14.73 7.58
CA LEU A 77 1.61 -13.89 8.76
C LEU A 77 2.96 -13.15 8.76
N LYS A 78 4.05 -13.79 8.31
CA LYS A 78 5.35 -13.13 8.15
C LYS A 78 5.28 -11.93 7.19
N TYR A 79 4.62 -12.11 6.05
CA TYR A 79 4.42 -11.02 5.08
C TYR A 79 3.51 -9.90 5.61
N ILE A 80 2.43 -10.25 6.31
CA ILE A 80 1.57 -9.26 6.97
C ILE A 80 2.40 -8.46 7.99
N GLU A 81 3.18 -9.14 8.82
CA GLU A 81 4.00 -8.49 9.85
C GLU A 81 5.08 -7.57 9.25
N ASP A 82 5.79 -8.02 8.21
CA ASP A 82 6.81 -7.21 7.53
C ASP A 82 6.22 -5.91 6.95
N GLY A 83 5.01 -5.97 6.39
CA GLY A 83 4.30 -4.81 5.85
C GLY A 83 3.73 -3.89 6.92
N ASP A 84 3.00 -4.42 7.90
CA ASP A 84 2.36 -3.62 8.96
C ASP A 84 3.40 -2.89 9.84
N LEU A 85 4.55 -3.51 10.09
CA LEU A 85 5.65 -2.90 10.84
C LEU A 85 6.59 -2.06 9.97
N HIS A 86 6.27 -1.89 8.68
CA HIS A 86 7.03 -1.08 7.74
C HIS A 86 8.51 -1.49 7.63
N ARG A 87 8.81 -2.79 7.77
CA ARG A 87 10.16 -3.35 7.66
C ARG A 87 10.57 -3.48 6.20
N TRP A 88 9.63 -3.86 5.33
CA TRP A 88 9.83 -4.02 3.88
C TRP A 88 11.02 -4.93 3.52
N SER A 89 11.28 -5.95 4.33
CA SER A 89 12.46 -6.80 4.22
C SER A 89 12.22 -8.05 3.37
N LEU A 90 10.97 -8.47 3.20
CA LEU A 90 10.63 -9.66 2.45
C LEU A 90 10.61 -9.39 0.93
N PRO A 91 11.03 -10.37 0.10
CA PRO A 91 10.96 -10.24 -1.35
C PRO A 91 9.50 -10.07 -1.78
N ASP A 92 9.25 -9.31 -2.85
CA ASP A 92 7.90 -9.14 -3.41
C ASP A 92 6.84 -8.62 -2.43
N ILE A 93 7.23 -8.00 -1.30
CA ILE A 93 6.31 -7.50 -0.26
C ILE A 93 5.24 -6.55 -0.83
N ARG A 94 5.59 -5.77 -1.86
CA ARG A 94 4.63 -4.92 -2.58
C ARG A 94 3.59 -5.74 -3.34
N ALA A 95 4.01 -6.79 -4.05
CA ALA A 95 3.11 -7.67 -4.78
C ALA A 95 2.21 -8.45 -3.82
N PHE A 96 2.77 -8.98 -2.73
CA PHE A 96 1.99 -9.58 -1.65
C PHE A 96 0.94 -8.60 -1.11
N GLY A 97 1.33 -7.35 -0.81
CA GLY A 97 0.45 -6.31 -0.31
C GLY A 97 -0.72 -6.00 -1.26
N ILE A 98 -0.49 -5.99 -2.57
CA ILE A 98 -1.56 -5.88 -3.57
C ILE A 98 -2.48 -7.09 -3.52
N GLY A 99 -1.90 -8.30 -3.54
CA GLY A 99 -2.64 -9.55 -3.51
C GLY A 99 -3.57 -9.67 -2.30
N ILE A 100 -3.05 -9.40 -1.10
CA ILE A 100 -3.84 -9.49 0.14
C ILE A 100 -4.93 -8.41 0.20
N ASN A 101 -4.68 -7.20 -0.32
CA ASN A 101 -5.69 -6.14 -0.38
C ASN A 101 -6.85 -6.49 -1.31
N GLN A 102 -6.59 -7.14 -2.45
CA GLN A 102 -7.65 -7.66 -3.32
C GLN A 102 -8.42 -8.81 -2.64
N TRP A 103 -7.73 -9.58 -1.80
CA TRP A 103 -8.33 -10.66 -1.02
C TRP A 103 -9.18 -10.17 0.16
N ARG A 104 -9.01 -8.92 0.60
CA ARG A 104 -9.66 -8.35 1.79
C ARG A 104 -11.18 -8.42 1.75
N SER A 105 -11.80 -8.32 0.56
CA SER A 105 -13.25 -8.45 0.41
C SER A 105 -13.77 -9.85 0.77
N LYS A 106 -12.90 -10.88 0.73
CA LYS A 106 -13.21 -12.26 1.11
C LYS A 106 -13.17 -12.47 2.63
N LEU A 107 -12.56 -11.56 3.40
CA LEU A 107 -12.40 -11.64 4.85
C LEU A 107 -13.65 -11.15 5.61
N ASN A 108 -14.82 -11.62 5.23
CA ASN A 108 -16.07 -11.27 5.90
C ASN A 108 -16.93 -12.53 6.07
N CYS A 109 -17.00 -13.06 7.29
CA CYS A 109 -17.76 -14.28 7.59
C CYS A 109 -19.28 -14.12 7.46
N ILE A 110 -19.80 -12.89 7.43
CA ILE A 110 -21.23 -12.62 7.25
C ILE A 110 -21.58 -12.73 5.76
N THR A 111 -20.75 -12.17 4.87
CA THR A 111 -21.04 -12.11 3.43
C THR A 111 -20.36 -13.22 2.62
N ASN A 112 -19.40 -13.92 3.21
CA ASN A 112 -18.66 -15.01 2.58
C ASN A 112 -18.74 -16.28 3.44
N PRO A 113 -19.73 -17.17 3.20
CA PRO A 113 -19.86 -18.41 3.96
C PRO A 113 -18.67 -19.36 3.76
N HIS A 114 -17.91 -19.20 2.65
CA HIS A 114 -16.73 -20.00 2.33
C HIS A 114 -15.42 -19.41 2.85
N MET A 115 -15.48 -18.37 3.70
CA MET A 115 -14.29 -17.67 4.19
C MET A 115 -13.31 -18.64 4.86
N TYR A 116 -13.81 -19.60 5.64
CA TYR A 116 -12.95 -20.56 6.33
C TYR A 116 -12.16 -21.43 5.35
N GLU A 117 -12.83 -22.07 4.39
CA GLU A 117 -12.14 -22.90 3.38
C GLU A 117 -11.13 -22.07 2.56
N GLN A 118 -11.51 -20.86 2.19
CA GLN A 118 -10.63 -19.95 1.46
C GLN A 118 -9.41 -19.52 2.29
N LEU A 119 -9.59 -19.26 3.58
CA LEU A 119 -8.50 -18.92 4.50
C LEU A 119 -7.56 -20.11 4.70
N MET A 120 -8.10 -21.32 4.80
CA MET A 120 -7.28 -22.54 4.83
C MET A 120 -6.51 -22.74 3.52
N GLY A 121 -7.07 -22.26 2.41
CA GLY A 121 -6.46 -22.21 1.08
C GLY A 121 -5.54 -21.02 0.84
N ILE A 122 -5.28 -20.14 1.81
CA ILE A 122 -4.42 -18.97 1.57
C ILE A 122 -2.95 -19.39 1.41
N CYS A 123 -2.22 -18.69 0.55
CA CYS A 123 -0.81 -18.94 0.27
C CYS A 123 -0.11 -17.64 -0.12
N ALA A 124 1.05 -17.36 0.47
CA ALA A 124 1.83 -16.17 0.13
C ALA A 124 2.26 -16.16 -1.35
N GLY A 125 2.63 -17.33 -1.91
CA GLY A 125 3.01 -17.46 -3.31
C GLY A 125 1.89 -17.06 -4.27
N ASP A 126 0.66 -17.52 -4.02
CA ASP A 126 -0.49 -17.17 -4.85
C ASP A 126 -0.85 -15.68 -4.73
N LEU A 127 -0.74 -15.11 -3.53
CA LEU A 127 -0.95 -13.67 -3.31
C LEU A 127 0.09 -12.83 -4.06
N ILE A 128 1.36 -13.24 -4.03
CA ILE A 128 2.45 -12.61 -4.77
C ILE A 128 2.23 -12.74 -6.28
N ALA A 129 1.90 -13.92 -6.78
CA ALA A 129 1.64 -14.16 -8.20
C ALA A 129 0.49 -13.28 -8.72
N ASN A 130 -0.61 -13.20 -7.96
CA ASN A 130 -1.72 -12.30 -8.27
C ASN A 130 -1.30 -10.82 -8.25
N GLY A 131 -0.51 -10.41 -7.25
CA GLY A 131 0.04 -9.07 -7.17
C GLY A 131 0.93 -8.72 -8.36
N ASN A 132 1.81 -9.63 -8.76
CA ASN A 132 2.70 -9.46 -9.91
C ASN A 132 1.92 -9.41 -11.24
N SER A 133 0.89 -10.25 -11.39
CA SER A 133 -0.02 -10.16 -12.54
C SER A 133 -0.70 -8.79 -12.59
N HIS A 134 -1.18 -8.29 -11.44
CA HIS A 134 -1.81 -6.97 -11.35
C HIS A 134 -0.84 -5.84 -11.72
N ILE A 135 0.38 -5.84 -11.17
CA ILE A 135 1.43 -4.87 -11.50
C ILE A 135 1.73 -4.90 -13.00
N SER A 136 1.91 -6.09 -13.57
CA SER A 136 2.22 -6.27 -14.99
C SER A 136 1.10 -5.75 -15.90
N ASN A 137 -0.15 -6.04 -15.56
CA ASN A 137 -1.31 -5.54 -16.30
C ASN A 137 -1.41 -4.01 -16.26
N ARG A 138 -1.13 -3.40 -15.10
CA ARG A 138 -1.12 -1.94 -14.95
C ARG A 138 0.01 -1.29 -15.74
N LEU A 139 1.21 -1.87 -15.72
CA LEU A 139 2.33 -1.39 -16.52
C LEU A 139 2.03 -1.49 -18.02
N ALA A 140 1.46 -2.62 -18.47
CA ALA A 140 1.04 -2.78 -19.87
C ALA A 140 -0.04 -1.78 -20.28
N ALA A 141 -0.99 -1.47 -19.38
CA ALA A 141 -2.00 -0.44 -19.62
C ALA A 141 -1.39 0.97 -19.67
N ALA A 142 -0.43 1.28 -18.78
CA ALA A 142 0.28 2.55 -18.77
C ALA A 142 1.08 2.75 -20.06
N HIS A 143 1.78 1.71 -20.56
CA HIS A 143 2.55 1.79 -21.81
C HIS A 143 1.71 2.17 -23.02
N LYS A 144 0.45 1.74 -23.10
CA LYS A 144 -0.48 2.15 -24.18
C LYS A 144 -0.77 3.64 -24.23
N LEU A 145 -0.47 4.37 -23.16
CA LEU A 145 -0.69 5.82 -23.04
C LEU A 145 0.59 6.63 -23.30
N LEU A 146 1.75 5.98 -23.42
CA LEU A 146 3.04 6.64 -23.58
C LEU A 146 3.32 7.10 -25.02
N ASP A 147 2.52 6.71 -26.02
CA ASP A 147 2.75 7.15 -27.41
C ASP A 147 2.39 8.63 -27.66
N LYS A 148 1.75 9.29 -26.68
CA LYS A 148 1.24 10.67 -26.80
C LYS A 148 1.85 11.63 -25.78
N PHE A 149 3.08 11.39 -25.35
CA PHE A 149 3.75 12.33 -24.46
C PHE A 149 4.11 13.64 -25.18
N PHE A 150 4.26 14.69 -24.40
CA PHE A 150 4.70 16.01 -24.84
C PHE A 150 5.68 16.59 -23.83
N LYS A 151 6.49 17.56 -24.25
CA LYS A 151 7.33 18.32 -23.33
C LYS A 151 6.47 19.32 -22.56
N ILE A 152 6.67 19.43 -21.25
CA ILE A 152 6.00 20.39 -20.38
C ILE A 152 7.03 21.25 -19.65
N ARG A 153 6.81 22.57 -19.61
CA ARG A 153 7.67 23.54 -18.92
C ARG A 153 7.09 23.82 -17.53
N LEU A 154 7.48 23.03 -16.53
CA LEU A 154 6.91 23.11 -15.19
C LEU A 154 7.09 24.51 -14.59
N GLY A 155 5.98 25.11 -14.14
CA GLY A 155 5.94 26.50 -13.70
C GLY A 155 6.53 27.47 -14.70
N ARG A 156 6.13 27.35 -15.98
CA ARG A 156 6.62 28.18 -17.09
C ARG A 156 8.13 28.07 -17.31
N GLY A 157 8.73 26.96 -16.86
CA GLY A 157 10.15 26.66 -16.97
C GLY A 157 10.95 26.89 -15.68
N LEU A 158 10.37 27.51 -14.64
CA LEU A 158 11.04 27.74 -13.35
C LEU A 158 11.53 26.44 -12.70
N TYR A 159 10.82 25.34 -12.92
CA TYR A 159 11.13 24.02 -12.35
C TYR A 159 11.71 23.07 -13.40
N GLY A 160 12.20 23.60 -14.52
CA GLY A 160 12.72 22.83 -15.63
C GLY A 160 11.64 22.24 -16.54
N GLU A 161 12.11 21.44 -17.49
CA GLU A 161 11.27 20.78 -18.49
C GLU A 161 11.27 19.28 -18.25
N CYS A 162 10.13 18.62 -18.50
CA CYS A 162 10.02 17.18 -18.45
C CYS A 162 9.00 16.65 -19.46
N LEU A 163 8.83 15.33 -19.54
CA LEU A 163 7.78 14.72 -20.34
C LEU A 163 6.50 14.63 -19.53
N GLY A 164 5.39 14.91 -20.21
CA GLY A 164 4.05 14.80 -19.66
C GLY A 164 3.08 14.12 -20.60
N VAL A 165 1.99 13.59 -20.04
CA VAL A 165 0.87 13.05 -20.80
C VAL A 165 -0.45 13.50 -20.21
N ARG A 166 -1.45 13.67 -21.09
CA ARG A 166 -2.84 13.87 -20.68
C ARG A 166 -3.56 12.54 -20.67
N ALA A 167 -3.91 12.07 -19.47
CA ALA A 167 -4.50 10.76 -19.19
C ALA A 167 -5.95 10.88 -18.67
N ASP A 168 -6.78 11.66 -19.36
CA ASP A 168 -8.20 11.79 -19.04
C ASP A 168 -8.87 10.39 -19.05
N GLY A 169 -9.63 10.08 -18.00
CA GLY A 169 -10.25 8.76 -17.82
C GLY A 169 -9.32 7.64 -17.35
N ASN A 170 -8.01 7.89 -17.21
CA ASN A 170 -7.00 6.90 -16.81
C ASN A 170 -6.20 7.37 -15.57
N SER A 171 -6.85 8.13 -14.69
CA SER A 171 -6.22 8.73 -13.51
C SER A 171 -5.66 7.70 -12.53
N ASP A 172 -6.23 6.51 -12.51
CA ASP A 172 -5.78 5.41 -11.66
C ASP A 172 -4.39 4.91 -12.05
N LEU A 173 -3.97 5.04 -13.31
CA LEU A 173 -2.64 4.64 -13.82
C LEU A 173 -1.57 5.73 -13.67
N SER A 174 -1.88 6.85 -13.00
CA SER A 174 -0.97 8.01 -12.93
C SER A 174 0.38 7.72 -12.27
N ASP A 175 0.46 6.74 -11.37
CA ASP A 175 1.72 6.37 -10.74
C ASP A 175 2.67 5.65 -11.72
N GLU A 176 2.16 4.64 -12.42
CA GLU A 176 2.92 3.85 -13.39
C GLU A 176 3.34 4.71 -14.58
N ILE A 177 2.40 5.47 -15.16
CA ILE A 177 2.67 6.38 -16.27
C ILE A 177 3.73 7.40 -15.87
N GLY A 178 3.59 8.03 -14.69
CA GLY A 178 4.52 9.04 -14.22
C GLY A 178 5.94 8.49 -14.00
N LYS A 179 6.07 7.26 -13.51
CA LYS A 179 7.38 6.63 -13.32
C LYS A 179 8.07 6.31 -14.65
N GLU A 180 7.32 5.83 -15.64
CA GLU A 180 7.89 5.58 -16.97
C GLU A 180 8.26 6.89 -17.68
N LEU A 181 7.42 7.92 -17.58
CA LEU A 181 7.74 9.25 -18.12
C LEU A 181 8.95 9.89 -17.43
N SER A 182 9.16 9.64 -16.13
CA SER A 182 10.36 10.11 -15.42
C SER A 182 11.64 9.51 -16.01
N LYS A 183 11.64 8.20 -16.27
CA LYS A 183 12.77 7.51 -16.93
C LYS A 183 12.99 8.04 -18.35
N GLN A 184 11.91 8.19 -19.12
CA GLN A 184 11.99 8.70 -20.49
C GLN A 184 12.49 10.15 -20.52
N SER A 185 12.04 11.01 -19.59
CA SER A 185 12.52 12.39 -19.47
C SER A 185 14.02 12.44 -19.24
N ALA A 186 14.52 11.61 -18.32
CA ALA A 186 15.96 11.50 -18.07
C ALA A 186 16.73 11.05 -19.33
N ALA A 187 16.20 10.06 -20.06
CA ALA A 187 16.82 9.51 -21.26
C ALA A 187 16.95 10.54 -22.41
N VAL A 188 16.07 11.56 -22.45
CA VAL A 188 16.15 12.66 -23.43
C VAL A 188 16.78 13.93 -22.86
N GLY A 189 17.46 13.86 -21.72
CA GLY A 189 18.18 14.97 -21.10
C GLY A 189 17.28 16.04 -20.45
N LEU A 190 16.02 15.71 -20.20
CA LEU A 190 15.09 16.57 -19.45
C LEU A 190 15.17 16.27 -17.94
N ARG A 191 14.55 17.11 -17.12
CA ARG A 191 14.43 16.87 -15.68
C ARG A 191 13.74 15.51 -15.48
N PRO A 192 14.24 14.61 -14.60
CA PRO A 192 13.77 13.23 -14.50
C PRO A 192 12.41 13.12 -13.77
N ILE A 193 11.41 13.87 -14.23
CA ILE A 193 10.04 13.94 -13.71
C ILE A 193 9.09 13.46 -14.79
N GLY A 194 8.13 12.61 -14.45
CA GLY A 194 6.99 12.33 -15.32
C GLY A 194 5.77 13.10 -14.84
N ALA A 195 5.15 13.87 -15.73
CA ALA A 195 3.92 14.62 -15.45
C ALA A 195 2.69 13.91 -16.03
N VAL A 196 1.74 13.53 -15.17
CA VAL A 196 0.46 12.97 -15.60
C VAL A 196 -0.65 13.95 -15.31
N VAL A 197 -1.38 14.32 -16.35
CA VAL A 197 -2.40 15.37 -16.34
C VAL A 197 -3.76 14.75 -16.58
N TYR A 198 -4.76 15.05 -15.75
CA TYR A 198 -6.13 14.67 -16.04
C TYR A 198 -7.15 15.66 -15.49
N LEU A 199 -8.31 15.73 -16.12
CA LEU A 199 -9.41 16.57 -15.70
C LEU A 199 -9.95 16.12 -14.33
N GLN A 200 -9.96 17.04 -13.38
CA GLN A 200 -10.58 16.87 -12.09
C GLN A 200 -11.59 18.01 -11.89
N ARG A 201 -12.87 17.68 -12.05
CA ARG A 201 -13.98 18.66 -12.10
C ARG A 201 -13.78 19.65 -13.26
N LYS A 202 -13.53 20.93 -12.98
CA LYS A 202 -13.30 21.99 -13.98
C LYS A 202 -11.82 22.34 -14.17
N ASN A 203 -10.94 21.75 -13.37
CA ASN A 203 -9.51 22.04 -13.35
C ASN A 203 -8.71 20.80 -13.76
N LEU A 204 -7.41 20.95 -13.94
CA LEU A 204 -6.49 19.87 -14.23
C LEU A 204 -5.73 19.48 -12.98
N LYS A 205 -5.76 18.18 -12.64
CA LYS A 205 -4.86 17.62 -11.64
C LYS A 205 -3.55 17.23 -12.32
N MET A 206 -2.46 17.77 -11.79
CA MET A 206 -1.08 17.43 -12.15
C MET A 206 -0.57 16.41 -11.13
N CYS A 207 -0.19 15.23 -11.58
CA CYS A 207 0.54 14.24 -10.78
C CYS A 207 1.98 14.19 -11.26
N LEU A 208 2.93 14.49 -10.39
CA LEU A 208 4.36 14.40 -10.69
C LEU A 208 4.94 13.15 -10.02
N ARG A 209 5.75 12.40 -10.76
CA ARG A 209 6.50 11.25 -10.26
C ARG A 209 7.95 11.36 -10.66
N THR A 210 8.84 10.87 -9.81
CA THR A 210 10.24 10.65 -10.14
C THR A 210 10.71 9.31 -9.60
N VAL A 211 11.55 8.61 -10.37
CA VAL A 211 12.35 7.47 -9.90
C VAL A 211 13.78 7.85 -9.55
N ASP A 212 14.17 9.10 -9.84
CA ASP A 212 15.45 9.67 -9.45
C ASP A 212 15.41 10.15 -7.99
N ALA A 213 16.38 9.71 -7.19
CA ALA A 213 16.44 9.98 -5.76
C ALA A 213 16.88 11.43 -5.44
N ALA A 214 17.57 12.10 -6.36
CA ALA A 214 18.03 13.48 -6.18
C ALA A 214 16.95 14.52 -6.52
N THR A 215 15.88 14.11 -7.21
CA THR A 215 14.81 15.00 -7.66
C THR A 215 13.67 15.05 -6.66
N ASP A 216 13.30 16.26 -6.22
CA ASP A 216 12.13 16.52 -5.38
C ASP A 216 10.99 17.12 -6.22
N THR A 217 9.90 16.37 -6.42
CA THR A 217 8.69 16.85 -7.11
C THR A 217 7.79 17.70 -6.21
N SER A 218 7.92 17.56 -4.89
CA SER A 218 7.07 18.23 -3.89
C SER A 218 7.27 19.74 -3.87
N GLU A 219 8.44 20.24 -4.27
CA GLU A 219 8.71 21.68 -4.40
C GLU A 219 7.75 22.35 -5.40
N VAL A 220 7.51 21.68 -6.53
CA VAL A 220 6.61 22.16 -7.59
C VAL A 220 5.19 22.12 -7.05
N ALA A 221 4.78 20.99 -6.47
CA ALA A 221 3.44 20.84 -5.96
C ALA A 221 3.09 21.89 -4.88
N LYS A 222 4.01 22.16 -3.94
CA LYS A 222 3.82 23.16 -2.88
C LYS A 222 3.63 24.58 -3.45
N ALA A 223 4.38 24.95 -4.49
CA ALA A 223 4.26 26.26 -5.12
C ALA A 223 2.88 26.51 -5.75
N TYR A 224 2.17 25.45 -6.13
CA TYR A 224 0.82 25.48 -6.69
C TYR A 224 -0.25 25.03 -5.69
N GLY A 225 0.02 25.12 -4.38
CA GLY A 225 -0.94 24.81 -3.32
C GLY A 225 -1.26 23.32 -3.13
N GLY A 226 -0.47 22.44 -3.72
CA GLY A 226 -0.54 20.99 -3.56
C GLY A 226 0.48 20.43 -2.57
N GLY A 227 0.79 19.14 -2.71
CA GLY A 227 1.74 18.46 -1.82
C GLY A 227 2.02 17.02 -2.22
N GLY A 228 2.73 16.31 -1.34
CA GLY A 228 3.13 14.91 -1.52
C GLY A 228 4.52 14.63 -0.98
N SER A 229 5.06 13.46 -1.31
CA SER A 229 6.44 13.10 -1.02
C SER A 229 7.39 13.63 -2.10
N PRO A 230 8.72 13.62 -1.87
CA PRO A 230 9.68 14.01 -2.90
C PRO A 230 9.52 13.23 -4.21
N SER A 231 9.23 11.93 -4.14
CA SER A 231 9.08 11.06 -5.32
C SER A 231 7.67 11.04 -5.93
N SER A 232 6.66 11.56 -5.24
CA SER A 232 5.27 11.50 -5.66
C SER A 232 4.46 12.64 -5.08
N SER A 233 4.12 13.61 -5.93
CA SER A 233 3.35 14.79 -5.54
C SER A 233 2.24 15.11 -6.53
N SER A 234 1.31 15.98 -6.12
CA SER A 234 0.25 16.48 -7.00
C SER A 234 -0.29 17.83 -6.57
N PHE A 235 -0.85 18.56 -7.54
CA PHE A 235 -1.48 19.87 -7.36
C PHE A 235 -2.55 20.06 -8.45
N ILE A 236 -3.33 21.14 -8.34
CA ILE A 236 -4.41 21.44 -9.28
C ILE A 236 -4.12 22.80 -9.93
N ILE A 237 -4.19 22.84 -11.25
CA ILE A 237 -4.06 24.08 -12.04
C ILE A 237 -5.28 24.28 -12.94
N GLN A 238 -5.50 25.53 -13.33
CA GLN A 238 -6.50 25.88 -14.34
C GLN A 238 -5.95 25.61 -15.75
N MET A 239 -6.86 25.57 -16.73
CA MET A 239 -6.54 25.25 -18.12
C MET A 239 -5.64 26.31 -18.78
N ASP A 240 -5.79 27.57 -18.41
CA ASP A 240 -4.97 28.70 -18.86
C ASP A 240 -3.51 28.57 -18.42
N GLU A 241 -3.27 28.24 -17.14
CA GLU A 241 -1.92 27.98 -16.64
C GLU A 241 -1.29 26.77 -17.33
N TYR A 242 -2.06 25.69 -17.51
CA TYR A 242 -1.60 24.51 -18.25
C TYR A 242 -1.21 24.83 -19.69
N ASN A 243 -2.00 25.65 -20.40
CA ASN A 243 -1.68 26.06 -21.77
C ASN A 243 -0.37 26.87 -21.82
N GLN A 244 -0.08 27.68 -20.81
CA GLN A 244 1.20 28.39 -20.73
C GLN A 244 2.38 27.40 -20.56
N TRP A 245 2.21 26.30 -19.84
CA TRP A 245 3.25 25.29 -19.67
C TRP A 245 3.51 24.45 -20.92
N LEU A 246 2.51 24.36 -21.81
CA LEU A 246 2.66 23.76 -23.14
C LEU A 246 3.22 24.73 -24.18
N SER A 247 3.10 26.04 -23.94
CA SER A 247 3.58 27.03 -24.89
C SER A 247 5.10 26.99 -24.99
N VAL A 248 5.59 26.43 -26.11
CA VAL A 248 6.91 26.74 -26.62
C VAL A 248 6.76 28.15 -27.20
N HIS A 249 7.59 29.11 -26.78
CA HIS A 249 7.66 30.35 -27.53
C HIS A 249 8.09 29.98 -28.94
N SER A 250 7.13 29.99 -29.88
CA SER A 250 7.42 30.19 -31.29
C SER A 250 8.02 31.58 -31.39
N SER A 251 9.35 31.67 -31.30
CA SER A 251 10.14 32.85 -31.62
C SER A 251 11.08 32.47 -32.75
#